data_AF-A0A956CXT4-F1
#
_entry.id   AF-A0A956CXT4-F1
#
_cell.length_a   1.000
_cell.length_b   1.000
_cell.length_c   1.000
_cell.angle_alpha   90.00
_cell.angle_beta   90.00
_cell.angle_gamma   90.00
#
_symmetry.space_group_name_H-M   'P 1'
#
loop_
_entity.id
_entity.type
_entity.pdbx_description
1 polymer ?
#
loop_
_entity_poly.entity_id
_entity_poly.type
_entity_poly.pdbx_seq_one_letter_code
_entity_poly.pdbx_strand_id
1 'polypeptide(L)'
;RTYHGGSPAGEDPVLHCPHASYAGADTCGSWCEVYCTAAMSVCTGDNAIYDSMASCMTACAPMDDTAAIGVTDGDTVQCRLYHLSVAVLDDDAVTHCPHASEFGAGVCSGGWDFRTDAATAYTRVDHAGMPAVPTVLAATITSAGDVAARNAVRDMYNDMAPDTSGLLGGANGIGANLTALHSVLSDDLVIDVGLTTCATYSTAPSGTAGASTEGVASDVSACVTQVQAVAGVVPDVLSVDRTSTVSFPNGRDLPNPVIDITLAAILLDLSAPGQDAGTLAGVPVNPPANDVAFDASFPYLAAPHAP
;
A
#
# COMPACT_ATOMS: atom_id res chain seq x y z
N ARG A 1 -31.44 27.36 23.71
CA ARG A 1 -30.23 28.11 23.28
C ARG A 1 -30.32 29.60 23.63
N THR A 2 -31.19 30.40 23.01
CA THR A 2 -31.30 31.87 23.27
C THR A 2 -31.58 32.23 24.74
N TYR A 3 -32.46 31.48 25.42
CA TYR A 3 -32.71 31.68 26.86
C TYR A 3 -31.43 31.46 27.69
N HIS A 4 -30.71 30.37 27.43
CA HIS A 4 -29.50 30.02 28.17
C HIS A 4 -28.33 30.94 27.87
N GLY A 5 -28.22 31.50 26.65
CA GLY A 5 -27.16 32.45 26.28
C GLY A 5 -27.40 33.90 26.71
N GLY A 6 -28.51 34.19 27.40
CA GLY A 6 -28.88 35.53 27.88
C GLY A 6 -28.55 35.75 29.35
N SER A 7 -29.46 36.42 30.07
CA SER A 7 -29.33 36.70 31.52
C SER A 7 -28.92 35.49 32.38
N PRO A 8 -29.45 34.27 32.16
CA PRO A 8 -29.07 33.10 32.94
C PRO A 8 -27.56 32.78 32.88
N ALA A 9 -26.92 32.83 31.71
CA ALA A 9 -25.46 32.64 31.62
C ALA A 9 -24.65 33.76 32.29
N GLY A 10 -25.22 34.94 32.48
CA GLY A 10 -24.58 36.01 33.27
C GLY A 10 -24.58 35.74 34.78
N GLU A 11 -25.55 34.97 35.27
CA GLU A 11 -25.68 34.61 36.69
C GLU A 11 -24.95 33.30 37.04
N ASP A 12 -25.09 32.29 36.19
CA ASP A 12 -24.38 31.01 36.30
C ASP A 12 -23.88 30.54 34.93
N PRO A 13 -22.68 30.99 34.51
CA PRO A 13 -22.11 30.62 33.22
C PRO A 13 -21.77 29.12 33.16
N VAL A 14 -21.43 28.48 34.28
CA VAL A 14 -21.07 27.05 34.31
C VAL A 14 -22.30 26.21 33.96
N LEU A 15 -23.45 26.54 34.53
CA LEU A 15 -24.69 25.83 34.23
C LEU A 15 -25.20 26.16 32.83
N HIS A 16 -25.22 27.42 32.41
CA HIS A 16 -26.00 27.82 31.24
C HIS A 16 -25.22 27.84 29.92
N CYS A 17 -23.90 28.07 29.92
CA CYS A 17 -23.11 28.07 28.70
C CYS A 17 -23.19 26.72 27.95
N PRO A 18 -23.10 25.54 28.59
CA PRO A 18 -23.27 24.25 27.92
C PRO A 18 -24.61 24.11 27.18
N HIS A 19 -25.72 24.52 27.79
CA HIS A 19 -27.06 24.48 27.20
C HIS A 19 -27.28 25.56 26.12
N ALA A 20 -26.52 26.65 26.17
CA ALA A 20 -26.51 27.69 25.14
C ALA A 20 -25.65 27.29 23.93
N SER A 21 -24.53 26.60 24.19
CA SER A 21 -23.53 26.19 23.21
C SER A 21 -24.05 25.16 22.22
N TYR A 22 -23.38 25.02 21.06
CA TYR A 22 -23.72 24.08 19.99
C TYR A 22 -23.96 22.65 20.49
N ALA A 23 -23.27 22.22 21.55
CA ALA A 23 -23.45 20.93 22.22
C ALA A 23 -24.86 20.68 22.78
N GLY A 24 -25.58 21.70 23.25
CA GLY A 24 -26.92 21.53 23.82
C GLY A 24 -26.99 20.72 25.13
N ALA A 25 -25.86 20.22 25.63
CA ALA A 25 -25.68 19.49 26.89
C ALA A 25 -26.79 18.44 27.14
N ASP A 26 -26.92 17.49 26.20
CA ASP A 26 -27.91 16.38 26.23
C ASP A 26 -29.39 16.80 26.26
N THR A 27 -29.68 18.10 26.12
CA THR A 27 -31.05 18.64 26.23
C THR A 27 -31.70 18.80 24.86
N CYS A 28 -30.91 18.88 23.78
CA CYS A 28 -31.37 19.18 22.42
C CYS A 28 -31.39 17.95 21.49
N GLY A 29 -31.27 16.74 22.03
CA GLY A 29 -31.04 15.50 21.31
C GLY A 29 -29.78 14.80 21.81
N SER A 30 -29.48 13.63 21.23
CA SER A 30 -28.20 12.96 21.47
C SER A 30 -27.02 13.78 20.91
N TRP A 31 -25.81 13.52 21.42
CA TRP A 31 -24.58 14.12 20.90
C TRP A 31 -24.44 13.96 19.39
N CYS A 32 -24.71 12.76 18.87
CA CYS A 32 -24.66 12.49 17.43
C CYS A 32 -25.73 13.23 16.63
N GLU A 33 -26.96 13.35 17.13
CA GLU A 33 -28.00 14.14 16.44
C GLU A 33 -27.62 15.62 16.36
N VAL A 34 -27.09 16.16 17.45
CA VAL A 34 -26.64 17.55 17.52
C VAL A 34 -25.45 17.79 16.59
N TYR A 35 -24.45 16.91 16.64
CA TYR A 35 -23.27 16.94 15.78
C TYR A 35 -23.62 16.81 14.31
N CYS A 36 -24.40 15.80 13.93
CA CYS A 36 -24.72 15.57 12.53
C CYS A 36 -25.63 16.66 11.96
N THR A 37 -26.54 17.22 12.76
CA THR A 37 -27.30 18.40 12.33
C THR A 37 -26.37 19.59 12.06
N ALA A 38 -25.40 19.82 12.95
CA ALA A 38 -24.42 20.89 12.76
C ALA A 38 -23.54 20.64 11.52
N ALA A 39 -22.98 19.44 11.37
CA ALA A 39 -22.12 19.04 10.26
C ALA A 39 -22.81 19.27 8.91
N MET A 40 -24.05 18.81 8.75
CA MET A 40 -24.83 18.97 7.52
C MET A 40 -25.19 20.43 7.20
N SER A 41 -25.17 21.32 8.21
CA SER A 41 -25.52 22.74 8.05
C SER A 41 -24.31 23.64 7.83
N VAL A 42 -23.19 23.34 8.47
CA VAL A 42 -21.96 24.15 8.44
C VAL A 42 -21.08 23.74 7.27
N CYS A 43 -20.92 22.44 7.06
CA CYS A 43 -20.01 21.88 6.06
C CYS A 43 -20.83 21.46 4.84
N THR A 44 -20.90 22.34 3.84
CA THR A 44 -21.70 22.17 2.61
C THR A 44 -20.87 22.42 1.36
N GLY A 45 -21.39 22.03 0.18
CA GLY A 45 -20.67 22.18 -1.09
C GLY A 45 -19.37 21.39 -1.09
N ASP A 46 -18.29 22.03 -1.53
CA ASP A 46 -16.94 21.41 -1.58
C ASP A 46 -16.39 21.05 -0.19
N ASN A 47 -16.94 21.64 0.88
CA ASN A 47 -16.56 21.35 2.26
C ASN A 47 -17.48 20.32 2.92
N ALA A 48 -18.41 19.69 2.19
CA ALA A 48 -19.28 18.67 2.75
C ALA A 48 -18.47 17.47 3.26
N ILE A 49 -18.68 17.10 4.52
CA ILE A 49 -17.96 16.01 5.20
C ILE A 49 -18.76 14.71 5.31
N TYR A 50 -20.04 14.75 4.92
CA TYR A 50 -20.93 13.58 4.85
C TYR A 50 -21.90 13.72 3.69
N ASP A 51 -22.19 12.60 3.02
CA ASP A 51 -23.17 12.55 1.93
C ASP A 51 -24.61 12.67 2.43
N SER A 52 -24.87 12.26 3.68
CA SER A 52 -26.21 12.24 4.26
C SER A 52 -26.20 12.27 5.78
N MET A 53 -27.36 12.61 6.35
CA MET A 53 -27.59 12.47 7.80
C MET A 53 -27.36 11.02 8.27
N ALA A 54 -27.75 10.03 7.46
CA ALA A 54 -27.60 8.63 7.80
C ALA A 54 -26.11 8.23 7.88
N SER A 55 -25.29 8.63 6.91
CA SER A 55 -23.84 8.35 6.92
C SER A 55 -23.15 9.04 8.09
N CYS A 56 -23.53 10.27 8.43
CA CYS A 56 -23.01 10.94 9.61
C CYS A 56 -23.36 10.21 10.91
N MET A 57 -24.62 9.80 11.09
CA MET A 57 -25.05 9.09 12.30
C MET A 57 -24.34 7.74 12.45
N THR A 58 -24.08 7.03 11.35
CA THR A 58 -23.27 5.81 11.35
C THR A 58 -21.83 6.10 11.76
N ALA A 59 -21.21 7.14 11.22
CA ALA A 59 -19.84 7.53 11.56
C ALA A 59 -19.71 8.00 13.01
N CYS A 60 -20.72 8.68 13.56
CA CYS A 60 -20.68 9.21 14.92
C CYS A 60 -20.88 8.14 16.00
N ALA A 61 -21.65 7.08 15.72
CA ALA A 61 -21.99 6.05 16.70
C ALA A 61 -20.80 5.44 17.51
N PRO A 62 -19.60 5.21 16.92
CA PRO A 62 -18.44 4.71 17.67
C PRO A 62 -17.60 5.80 18.38
N MET A 63 -17.88 7.09 18.18
CA MET A 63 -17.08 8.18 18.76
C MET A 63 -17.38 8.36 20.26
N ASP A 64 -16.37 8.75 21.04
CA ASP A 64 -16.57 9.08 22.46
C ASP A 64 -17.39 10.37 22.60
N ASP A 65 -18.50 10.30 23.33
CA ASP A 65 -19.38 11.42 23.61
C ASP A 65 -19.38 11.82 25.10
N THR A 66 -18.38 11.37 25.87
CA THR A 66 -18.25 11.63 27.30
C THR A 66 -17.20 12.69 27.65
N ALA A 67 -16.49 13.20 26.64
CA ALA A 67 -15.44 14.20 26.83
C ALA A 67 -15.98 15.56 27.29
N ALA A 68 -15.09 16.39 27.84
CA ALA A 68 -15.45 17.74 28.24
C ALA A 68 -15.87 18.59 27.03
N ILE A 69 -16.89 19.43 27.20
CA ILE A 69 -17.30 20.38 26.16
C ILE A 69 -16.16 21.37 25.88
N GLY A 70 -15.84 21.57 24.60
CA GLY A 70 -14.81 22.52 24.16
C GLY A 70 -13.40 21.95 24.13
N VAL A 71 -13.22 20.64 24.28
CA VAL A 71 -11.96 19.98 23.90
C VAL A 71 -11.65 20.28 22.43
N THR A 72 -10.38 20.51 22.14
CA THR A 72 -9.91 20.95 20.80
C THR A 72 -9.19 19.85 20.04
N ASP A 73 -8.93 18.71 20.69
CA ASP A 73 -8.28 17.51 20.18
C ASP A 73 -8.93 16.23 20.73
N GLY A 74 -8.57 15.08 20.14
CA GLY A 74 -9.04 13.74 20.54
C GLY A 74 -10.29 13.25 19.79
N ASP A 75 -10.49 11.92 19.77
CA ASP A 75 -11.60 11.26 19.03
C ASP A 75 -12.95 11.39 19.74
N THR A 76 -13.48 12.61 19.78
CA THR A 76 -14.68 12.90 20.56
C THR A 76 -15.68 13.69 19.75
N VAL A 77 -16.96 13.47 20.00
CA VAL A 77 -18.04 14.27 19.40
C VAL A 77 -17.91 15.73 19.82
N GLN A 78 -17.44 15.99 21.05
CA GLN A 78 -17.18 17.33 21.58
C GLN A 78 -16.08 18.07 20.81
N CYS A 79 -14.99 17.39 20.43
CA CYS A 79 -13.95 17.99 19.60
C CYS A 79 -14.50 18.38 18.22
N ARG A 80 -15.27 17.50 17.58
CA ARG A 80 -15.86 17.78 16.28
C ARG A 80 -16.83 18.95 16.32
N LEU A 81 -17.67 19.01 17.36
CA LEU A 81 -18.56 20.15 17.60
C LEU A 81 -17.80 21.46 17.85
N TYR A 82 -16.65 21.41 18.53
CA TYR A 82 -15.78 22.58 18.68
C TYR A 82 -15.32 23.09 17.32
N HIS A 83 -14.78 22.23 16.45
CA HIS A 83 -14.32 22.65 15.12
C HIS A 83 -15.46 23.11 14.21
N LEU A 84 -16.64 22.49 14.26
CA LEU A 84 -17.82 23.03 13.57
C LEU A 84 -18.20 24.43 14.07
N SER A 85 -18.06 24.69 15.38
CA SER A 85 -18.34 26.02 15.93
C SER A 85 -17.30 27.05 15.47
N VAL A 86 -16.01 26.70 15.41
CA VAL A 86 -14.96 27.59 14.93
C VAL A 86 -15.09 27.85 13.44
N ALA A 87 -15.46 26.84 12.63
CA ALA A 87 -15.76 27.01 11.21
C ALA A 87 -16.79 28.12 10.96
N VAL A 88 -17.82 28.22 11.82
CA VAL A 88 -18.83 29.28 11.75
C VAL A 88 -18.32 30.61 12.30
N LEU A 89 -17.58 30.60 13.41
CA LEU A 89 -17.12 31.82 14.08
C LEU A 89 -16.05 32.56 13.27
N ASP A 90 -15.16 31.83 12.62
CA ASP A 90 -14.03 32.37 11.86
C ASP A 90 -14.33 32.47 10.35
N ASP A 91 -15.51 32.02 9.91
CA ASP A 91 -15.90 31.94 8.49
C ASP A 91 -14.89 31.13 7.64
N ASP A 92 -14.30 30.09 8.24
CA ASP A 92 -13.27 29.24 7.64
C ASP A 92 -13.66 27.74 7.70
N ALA A 93 -14.67 27.40 6.89
CA ALA A 93 -15.10 26.02 6.72
C ALA A 93 -14.01 25.14 6.07
N VAL A 94 -13.14 25.71 5.23
CA VAL A 94 -12.10 24.96 4.51
C VAL A 94 -11.10 24.35 5.49
N THR A 95 -10.66 25.12 6.50
CA THR A 95 -9.74 24.63 7.52
C THR A 95 -10.44 23.71 8.52
N HIS A 96 -11.63 24.07 8.99
CA HIS A 96 -12.22 23.43 10.17
C HIS A 96 -13.16 22.25 9.87
N CYS A 97 -13.82 22.19 8.71
CA CYS A 97 -14.67 21.05 8.36
C CYS A 97 -13.90 19.72 8.32
N PRO A 98 -12.69 19.63 7.75
CA PRO A 98 -11.90 18.39 7.80
C PRO A 98 -11.66 17.86 9.22
N HIS A 99 -11.43 18.75 10.20
CA HIS A 99 -11.26 18.37 11.61
C HIS A 99 -12.56 17.86 12.24
N ALA A 100 -13.70 18.32 11.76
CA ALA A 100 -15.00 17.84 12.16
C ALA A 100 -15.44 16.56 11.45
N SER A 101 -14.75 16.06 10.42
CA SER A 101 -15.11 14.83 9.68
C SER A 101 -14.98 13.54 10.52
N GLU A 102 -15.38 12.38 10.00
CA GLU A 102 -15.24 11.10 10.72
C GLU A 102 -13.80 10.72 11.07
N PHE A 103 -12.83 11.17 10.27
CA PHE A 103 -11.41 10.86 10.48
C PHE A 103 -10.66 11.97 11.23
N GLY A 104 -11.32 13.11 11.50
CA GLY A 104 -10.78 14.22 12.29
C GLY A 104 -9.55 14.92 11.76
N ALA A 105 -9.06 14.55 10.57
CA ALA A 105 -7.86 15.09 9.92
C ALA A 105 -6.65 15.24 10.87
N GLY A 106 -6.47 14.29 11.78
CA GLY A 106 -5.37 14.27 12.74
C GLY A 106 -5.53 15.18 13.97
N VAL A 107 -6.64 15.92 14.09
CA VAL A 107 -6.93 16.83 15.22
C VAL A 107 -7.95 16.21 16.15
N CYS A 108 -9.19 16.03 15.67
CA CYS A 108 -10.23 15.28 16.40
C CYS A 108 -10.14 13.80 16.07
N SER A 109 -8.96 13.21 16.22
CA SER A 109 -8.76 11.78 16.01
C SER A 109 -8.10 11.22 17.25
N GLY A 110 -8.36 9.95 17.54
CA GLY A 110 -7.67 9.26 18.61
C GLY A 110 -6.20 9.17 18.26
N GLY A 111 -5.33 9.04 19.26
CA GLY A 111 -4.01 8.52 18.99
C GLY A 111 -4.20 7.23 18.18
N TRP A 112 -3.57 7.15 17.01
CA TRP A 112 -3.74 6.04 16.07
C TRP A 112 -3.80 4.71 16.83
N ASP A 113 -4.98 4.09 16.89
CA ASP A 113 -5.13 2.75 17.46
C ASP A 113 -4.65 1.75 16.41
N PHE A 114 -3.33 1.73 16.24
CA PHE A 114 -2.69 0.68 15.48
C PHE A 114 -2.98 -0.61 16.22
N ARG A 115 -3.83 -1.44 15.62
CA ARG A 115 -4.10 -2.78 16.14
C ARG A 115 -2.79 -3.47 16.49
N THR A 116 -2.61 -3.77 17.76
CA THR A 116 -1.42 -4.45 18.32
C THR A 116 -1.56 -5.98 18.28
N ASP A 117 -2.66 -6.47 17.70
CA ASP A 117 -2.86 -7.90 17.46
C ASP A 117 -1.65 -8.48 16.72
N ALA A 118 -1.24 -9.69 17.08
CA ALA A 118 -0.18 -10.38 16.36
C ALA A 118 -0.56 -10.52 14.87
N ALA A 119 0.44 -10.55 13.97
CA ALA A 119 0.22 -10.69 12.53
C ALA A 119 -0.65 -11.92 12.16
N THR A 120 -0.68 -12.94 13.02
CA THR A 120 -1.53 -14.13 12.90
C THR A 120 -3.04 -13.87 13.10
N ALA A 121 -3.44 -12.74 13.67
CA ALA A 121 -4.84 -12.36 13.87
C ALA A 121 -5.49 -11.75 12.61
N TYR A 122 -4.70 -11.53 11.56
CA TYR A 122 -5.16 -10.94 10.29
C TYR A 122 -5.31 -12.04 9.24
N THR A 123 -6.37 -11.96 8.44
CA THR A 123 -6.46 -12.75 7.22
C THR A 123 -5.50 -12.15 6.21
N ARG A 124 -4.52 -12.94 5.77
CA ARG A 124 -3.60 -12.55 4.69
C ARG A 124 -4.44 -12.43 3.41
N VAL A 125 -4.41 -11.25 2.79
CA VAL A 125 -5.26 -10.97 1.62
C VAL A 125 -4.60 -11.45 0.32
N ASP A 126 -3.27 -11.37 0.20
CA ASP A 126 -2.47 -12.00 -0.87
C ASP A 126 -0.97 -11.66 -0.70
N HIS A 127 -0.11 -12.22 -1.57
CA HIS A 127 1.24 -11.73 -1.90
C HIS A 127 1.22 -11.01 -3.27
N ALA A 128 0.09 -10.41 -3.66
CA ALA A 128 -0.06 -9.80 -4.98
C ALA A 128 0.72 -8.48 -5.13
N GLY A 129 1.22 -7.93 -4.01
CA GLY A 129 2.00 -6.70 -3.95
C GLY A 129 3.36 -6.75 -4.65
N MET A 130 3.88 -7.95 -4.96
CA MET A 130 5.14 -8.14 -5.68
C MET A 130 4.87 -8.54 -7.14
N PRO A 131 4.56 -7.63 -8.08
CA PRO A 131 4.09 -8.01 -9.42
C PRO A 131 5.03 -8.95 -10.17
N ALA A 132 6.35 -8.87 -9.96
CA ALA A 132 7.33 -9.70 -10.66
C ALA A 132 7.19 -11.21 -10.35
N VAL A 133 6.88 -11.58 -9.11
CA VAL A 133 6.85 -12.99 -8.69
C VAL A 133 5.64 -13.76 -9.28
N PRO A 134 4.38 -13.30 -9.14
CA PRO A 134 3.23 -13.94 -9.74
C PRO A 134 3.17 -13.78 -11.27
N THR A 135 3.82 -12.78 -11.89
CA THR A 135 3.82 -12.65 -13.36
C THR A 135 4.95 -13.41 -14.05
N VAL A 136 6.14 -13.48 -13.46
CA VAL A 136 7.33 -14.11 -14.08
C VAL A 136 7.64 -15.48 -13.48
N LEU A 137 7.48 -15.64 -12.17
CA LEU A 137 7.94 -16.83 -11.44
C LEU A 137 6.83 -17.82 -11.09
N ALA A 138 5.54 -17.47 -11.27
CA ALA A 138 4.42 -18.40 -11.09
C ALA A 138 4.04 -19.18 -12.37
N ALA A 139 4.81 -19.04 -13.45
CA ALA A 139 4.62 -19.80 -14.68
C ALA A 139 5.93 -20.51 -15.03
N THR A 140 5.86 -21.80 -15.36
CA THR A 140 7.03 -22.46 -15.94
C THR A 140 7.12 -22.07 -17.42
N ILE A 141 8.33 -21.78 -17.91
CA ILE A 141 8.60 -21.65 -19.36
C ILE A 141 8.05 -22.89 -20.10
N THR A 142 8.09 -24.05 -19.44
CA THR A 142 7.57 -25.33 -19.95
C THR A 142 6.03 -25.44 -19.96
N SER A 143 5.30 -24.55 -19.28
CA SER A 143 3.84 -24.49 -19.21
C SER A 143 3.28 -23.16 -19.73
N ALA A 144 4.06 -22.39 -20.49
CA ALA A 144 3.68 -21.06 -20.97
C ALA A 144 2.32 -21.03 -21.72
N GLY A 145 1.87 -22.15 -22.30
CA GLY A 145 0.55 -22.30 -22.94
C GLY A 145 -0.59 -22.77 -22.03
N ASP A 146 -0.32 -23.23 -20.82
CA ASP A 146 -1.32 -23.77 -19.88
C ASP A 146 -1.70 -22.74 -18.82
N VAL A 147 -2.75 -21.96 -19.13
CA VAL A 147 -3.27 -20.90 -18.24
C VAL A 147 -3.72 -21.45 -16.89
N ALA A 148 -4.26 -22.68 -16.83
CA ALA A 148 -4.75 -23.27 -15.60
C ALA A 148 -3.59 -23.62 -14.66
N ALA A 149 -2.51 -24.19 -15.20
CA ALA A 149 -1.30 -24.48 -14.44
C ALA A 149 -0.66 -23.20 -13.87
N ARG A 150 -0.56 -22.12 -14.67
CA ARG A 150 -0.03 -20.82 -14.21
C ARG A 150 -0.87 -20.21 -13.10
N ASN A 151 -2.20 -20.24 -13.25
CA ASN A 151 -3.10 -19.73 -12.22
C ASN A 151 -2.98 -20.54 -10.92
N ALA A 152 -2.86 -21.87 -11.01
CA ALA A 152 -2.70 -22.72 -9.83
C ALA A 152 -1.42 -22.41 -9.05
N VAL A 153 -0.29 -22.19 -9.73
CA VAL A 153 0.98 -21.84 -9.07
C VAL A 153 0.93 -20.42 -8.48
N ARG A 154 0.31 -19.46 -9.17
CA ARG A 154 0.06 -18.11 -8.63
C ARG A 154 -0.77 -18.20 -7.34
N ASP A 155 -1.87 -18.95 -7.39
CA ASP A 155 -2.80 -19.07 -6.25
C ASP A 155 -2.11 -19.78 -5.08
N MET A 156 -1.30 -20.82 -5.34
CA MET A 156 -0.43 -21.44 -4.33
C MET A 156 0.53 -20.42 -3.69
N TYR A 157 1.22 -19.60 -4.49
CA TYR A 157 2.11 -18.56 -3.95
C TYR A 157 1.36 -17.55 -3.08
N ASN A 158 0.18 -17.12 -3.52
CA ASN A 158 -0.66 -16.20 -2.76
C ASN A 158 -1.13 -16.81 -1.41
N ASP A 159 -1.34 -18.12 -1.36
CA ASP A 159 -1.77 -18.86 -0.17
C ASP A 159 -0.62 -19.30 0.75
N MET A 160 0.64 -19.16 0.32
CA MET A 160 1.80 -19.63 1.08
C MET A 160 2.09 -18.79 2.33
N ALA A 161 2.53 -19.47 3.39
CA ALA A 161 3.06 -18.85 4.59
C ALA A 161 4.26 -17.94 4.24
N PRO A 162 4.53 -16.87 5.02
CA PRO A 162 5.70 -16.01 4.85
C PRO A 162 6.96 -16.73 5.34
N ASP A 163 7.29 -17.86 4.73
CA ASP A 163 8.54 -18.55 4.90
C ASP A 163 9.06 -19.03 3.55
N THR A 164 10.32 -19.44 3.53
CA THR A 164 11.04 -19.80 2.32
C THR A 164 10.93 -21.29 2.01
N SER A 165 10.25 -22.06 2.86
CA SER A 165 10.25 -23.53 2.85
C SER A 165 9.41 -24.09 1.71
N GLY A 166 8.41 -23.35 1.23
CA GLY A 166 7.59 -23.74 0.08
C GLY A 166 8.08 -23.19 -1.27
N LEU A 167 8.98 -22.20 -1.28
CA LEU A 167 9.38 -21.49 -2.50
C LEU A 167 10.25 -22.35 -3.44
N LEU A 168 11.09 -23.18 -2.82
CA LEU A 168 11.99 -24.12 -3.49
C LEU A 168 11.40 -25.54 -3.58
N GLY A 169 10.23 -25.79 -2.98
CA GLY A 169 9.62 -27.11 -2.88
C GLY A 169 8.57 -27.37 -3.96
N GLY A 170 8.78 -28.41 -4.79
CA GLY A 170 7.75 -28.96 -5.69
C GLY A 170 8.05 -28.82 -7.18
N ALA A 171 7.45 -29.71 -7.98
CA ALA A 171 7.69 -29.82 -9.44
C ALA A 171 7.16 -28.63 -10.28
N ASN A 172 6.32 -27.77 -9.69
CA ASN A 172 5.70 -26.60 -10.33
C ASN A 172 6.00 -25.29 -9.56
N GLY A 173 7.06 -25.27 -8.74
CA GLY A 173 7.38 -24.14 -7.86
C GLY A 173 8.29 -23.09 -8.49
N ILE A 174 8.50 -21.99 -7.75
CA ILE A 174 9.36 -20.87 -8.13
C ILE A 174 10.82 -21.31 -8.37
N GLY A 175 11.32 -22.27 -7.61
CA GLY A 175 12.65 -22.87 -7.84
C GLY A 175 12.81 -23.51 -9.22
N ALA A 176 11.81 -24.26 -9.69
CA ALA A 176 11.86 -24.89 -11.02
C ALA A 176 11.87 -23.85 -12.15
N ASN A 177 11.12 -22.76 -11.97
CA ASN A 177 11.08 -21.65 -12.92
C ASN A 177 12.38 -20.88 -12.95
N LEU A 178 12.98 -20.66 -11.78
CA LEU A 178 14.28 -20.03 -11.68
C LEU A 178 15.35 -20.91 -12.35
N THR A 179 15.33 -22.23 -12.14
CA THR A 179 16.22 -23.17 -12.86
C THR A 179 16.03 -23.08 -14.37
N ALA A 180 14.79 -23.03 -14.85
CA ALA A 180 14.50 -22.89 -16.28
C ALA A 180 15.03 -21.55 -16.84
N LEU A 181 14.76 -20.44 -16.15
CA LEU A 181 15.24 -19.10 -16.53
C LEU A 181 16.76 -19.03 -16.58
N HIS A 182 17.45 -19.57 -15.57
CA HIS A 182 18.91 -19.64 -15.59
C HIS A 182 19.42 -20.48 -16.75
N SER A 183 18.77 -21.58 -17.07
CA SER A 183 19.21 -22.43 -18.19
C SER A 183 19.13 -21.67 -19.52
N VAL A 184 18.01 -20.97 -19.78
CA VAL A 184 17.78 -20.26 -21.05
C VAL A 184 18.47 -18.90 -21.16
N LEU A 185 18.89 -18.29 -20.05
CA LEU A 185 19.59 -17.00 -20.05
C LEU A 185 21.10 -17.13 -19.79
N SER A 186 21.60 -18.35 -19.55
CA SER A 186 22.98 -18.54 -19.08
C SER A 186 24.02 -18.13 -20.12
N ASP A 187 23.80 -18.48 -21.37
CA ASP A 187 24.62 -18.10 -22.51
C ASP A 187 24.57 -16.60 -22.75
N ASP A 188 23.39 -16.00 -22.82
CA ASP A 188 23.22 -14.56 -22.98
C ASP A 188 23.98 -13.78 -21.89
N LEU A 189 23.79 -14.15 -20.62
CA LEU A 189 24.38 -13.43 -19.49
C LEU A 189 25.89 -13.69 -19.38
N VAL A 190 26.34 -14.94 -19.49
CA VAL A 190 27.74 -15.32 -19.22
C VAL A 190 28.64 -15.05 -20.41
N ILE A 191 28.13 -15.23 -21.63
CA ILE A 191 28.97 -15.22 -22.84
C ILE A 191 28.82 -13.90 -23.56
N ASP A 192 27.58 -13.50 -23.87
CA ASP A 192 27.34 -12.30 -24.67
C ASP A 192 27.57 -11.03 -23.85
N VAL A 193 27.21 -11.05 -22.57
CA VAL A 193 27.38 -9.90 -21.66
C VAL A 193 28.59 -10.05 -20.73
N GLY A 194 29.11 -11.27 -20.51
CA GLY A 194 30.30 -11.49 -19.68
C GLY A 194 30.05 -11.41 -18.17
N LEU A 195 28.80 -11.62 -17.74
CA LEU A 195 28.40 -11.59 -16.33
C LEU A 195 28.54 -12.96 -15.66
N THR A 196 28.64 -12.96 -14.33
CA THR A 196 28.63 -14.17 -13.51
C THR A 196 27.25 -14.36 -12.90
N THR A 197 26.67 -15.55 -13.06
CA THR A 197 25.36 -15.90 -12.49
C THR A 197 25.48 -16.63 -11.15
N CYS A 198 24.48 -16.48 -10.28
CA CYS A 198 24.45 -17.15 -8.97
C CYS A 198 24.11 -18.66 -9.02
N ALA A 199 23.59 -19.16 -10.15
CA ALA A 199 23.25 -20.57 -10.31
C ALA A 199 24.48 -21.43 -10.64
N THR A 200 24.44 -22.71 -10.28
CA THR A 200 25.39 -23.71 -10.75
C THR A 200 24.79 -24.52 -11.90
N TYR A 201 25.63 -25.02 -12.80
CA TYR A 201 25.21 -25.74 -14.00
C TYR A 201 25.89 -27.11 -14.09
N SER A 202 25.12 -28.11 -14.51
CA SER A 202 25.57 -29.50 -14.67
C SER A 202 26.57 -29.68 -15.82
N THR A 203 26.48 -28.79 -16.81
CA THR A 203 27.41 -28.62 -17.92
C THR A 203 27.75 -27.15 -18.01
N ALA A 204 29.00 -26.84 -18.38
CA ALA A 204 29.39 -25.45 -18.51
C ALA A 204 28.59 -24.79 -19.66
N PRO A 205 28.16 -23.52 -19.53
CA PRO A 205 27.41 -22.82 -20.58
C PRO A 205 28.14 -22.86 -21.94
N SER A 206 27.38 -22.97 -23.02
CA SER A 206 27.88 -23.22 -24.38
C SER A 206 28.80 -22.10 -24.88
N GLY A 207 30.11 -22.25 -24.73
CA GLY A 207 31.12 -21.25 -25.14
C GLY A 207 32.20 -20.98 -24.10
N THR A 208 32.07 -21.56 -22.91
CA THR A 208 33.23 -21.87 -22.06
C THR A 208 34.11 -22.93 -22.74
N ALA A 209 35.43 -22.78 -22.65
CA ALA A 209 36.37 -23.68 -23.33
C ALA A 209 36.16 -25.14 -22.87
N GLY A 210 35.50 -25.96 -23.72
CA GLY A 210 35.20 -27.37 -23.46
C GLY A 210 33.71 -27.76 -23.38
N ALA A 211 32.76 -26.85 -23.58
CA ALA A 211 31.32 -27.16 -23.52
C ALA A 211 30.74 -27.66 -24.86
N SER A 212 29.87 -28.67 -24.84
CA SER A 212 29.20 -29.24 -26.03
C SER A 212 27.66 -29.26 -25.99
N THR A 213 27.02 -28.52 -25.09
CA THR A 213 25.54 -28.31 -25.02
C THR A 213 25.23 -27.01 -24.27
N GLU A 214 24.02 -26.44 -24.47
CA GLU A 214 23.48 -25.35 -23.63
C GLU A 214 23.55 -25.75 -22.15
N GLY A 215 24.01 -24.82 -21.29
CA GLY A 215 24.22 -25.08 -19.87
C GLY A 215 22.88 -25.27 -19.15
N VAL A 216 22.61 -26.46 -18.64
CA VAL A 216 21.41 -26.71 -17.82
C VAL A 216 21.70 -26.41 -16.35
N ALA A 217 20.99 -25.45 -15.78
CA ALA A 217 21.12 -25.09 -14.37
C ALA A 217 20.78 -26.31 -13.49
N SER A 218 21.66 -26.61 -12.55
CA SER A 218 21.55 -27.75 -11.63
C SER A 218 21.19 -27.36 -10.21
N ASP A 219 21.52 -26.13 -9.78
CA ASP A 219 21.15 -25.61 -8.46
C ASP A 219 21.03 -24.08 -8.50
N VAL A 220 19.95 -23.57 -7.91
CA VAL A 220 19.61 -22.14 -7.78
C VAL A 220 19.51 -21.69 -6.31
N SER A 221 19.90 -22.55 -5.36
CA SER A 221 19.82 -22.28 -3.92
C SER A 221 20.58 -21.02 -3.49
N ALA A 222 21.75 -20.78 -4.09
CA ALA A 222 22.55 -19.59 -3.87
C ALA A 222 21.82 -18.31 -4.31
N CYS A 223 21.14 -18.33 -5.46
CA CYS A 223 20.30 -17.23 -5.94
C CYS A 223 19.18 -16.92 -4.94
N VAL A 224 18.45 -17.93 -4.49
CA VAL A 224 17.34 -17.72 -3.54
C VAL A 224 17.84 -17.20 -2.19
N THR A 225 18.98 -17.71 -1.70
CA THR A 225 19.62 -17.23 -0.47
C THR A 225 20.05 -15.76 -0.61
N GLN A 226 20.59 -15.38 -1.77
CA GLN A 226 21.00 -14.01 -2.06
C GLN A 226 19.81 -13.04 -2.06
N VAL A 227 18.70 -13.39 -2.73
CA VAL A 227 17.51 -12.52 -2.76
C VAL A 227 16.91 -12.36 -1.35
N GLN A 228 16.92 -13.40 -0.51
CA GLN A 228 16.50 -13.29 0.89
C GLN A 228 17.32 -12.26 1.67
N ALA A 229 18.62 -12.15 1.39
CA ALA A 229 19.50 -11.20 2.04
C ALA A 229 19.35 -9.75 1.52
N VAL A 230 19.01 -9.58 0.23
CA VAL A 230 18.97 -8.26 -0.43
C VAL A 230 17.59 -7.62 -0.42
N ALA A 231 16.54 -8.38 -0.69
CA ALA A 231 15.22 -7.84 -1.00
C ALA A 231 14.20 -8.03 0.13
N GLY A 232 14.54 -8.76 1.20
CA GLY A 232 13.58 -9.05 2.26
C GLY A 232 12.28 -9.63 1.70
N VAL A 233 12.37 -10.51 0.69
CA VAL A 233 11.22 -11.14 -0.03
C VAL A 233 10.20 -11.74 0.93
N VAL A 234 10.64 -12.00 2.17
CA VAL A 234 9.82 -12.45 3.25
C VAL A 234 10.17 -11.68 4.53
N PRO A 235 9.20 -11.01 5.18
CA PRO A 235 7.82 -10.78 4.70
C PRO A 235 7.76 -9.74 3.59
N ASP A 236 6.75 -9.83 2.71
CA ASP A 236 6.35 -8.74 1.82
C ASP A 236 6.00 -7.50 2.66
N VAL A 237 6.87 -6.49 2.63
CA VAL A 237 6.70 -5.23 3.39
C VAL A 237 6.33 -4.13 2.42
N LEU A 238 5.10 -3.60 2.56
CA LEU A 238 4.72 -2.34 1.94
C LEU A 238 5.43 -1.18 2.67
N SER A 239 6.51 -0.66 2.10
CA SER A 239 7.18 0.53 2.61
C SER A 239 6.41 1.78 2.16
N VAL A 240 6.03 2.65 3.10
CA VAL A 240 5.31 3.90 2.80
C VAL A 240 6.18 5.11 3.12
N ASP A 241 6.65 5.85 2.10
CA ASP A 241 7.36 7.11 2.27
C ASP A 241 6.39 8.30 2.17
N ARG A 242 5.99 8.79 3.34
CA ARG A 242 5.06 9.93 3.48
C ARG A 242 5.67 11.27 3.09
N THR A 243 6.97 11.33 2.78
CA THR A 243 7.65 12.55 2.32
C THR A 243 7.74 12.65 0.81
N SER A 244 7.45 11.56 0.10
CA SER A 244 7.40 11.51 -1.35
C SER A 244 6.08 12.06 -1.90
N THR A 245 6.10 12.55 -3.13
CA THR A 245 4.85 12.92 -3.84
C THR A 245 3.99 11.68 -4.06
N VAL A 246 2.68 11.79 -3.86
CA VAL A 246 1.74 10.66 -3.89
C VAL A 246 1.78 9.96 -5.25
N SER A 247 2.34 8.76 -5.29
CA SER A 247 2.17 7.75 -6.36
C SER A 247 1.48 6.51 -5.77
N PHE A 248 0.97 5.60 -6.62
CA PHE A 248 0.30 4.36 -6.20
C PHE A 248 1.08 3.68 -5.05
N PRO A 249 0.44 3.23 -3.95
CA PRO A 249 0.89 3.27 -2.54
C PRO A 249 2.39 3.03 -2.22
N ASN A 250 3.28 3.83 -2.80
CA ASN A 250 4.75 3.75 -2.80
C ASN A 250 5.36 2.65 -3.71
N GLY A 251 4.74 2.45 -4.89
CA GLY A 251 5.13 1.52 -5.94
C GLY A 251 5.77 2.16 -7.18
N ARG A 252 6.13 1.28 -8.12
CA ARG A 252 7.04 1.45 -9.27
C ARG A 252 6.55 2.47 -10.32
N ASP A 253 7.02 3.72 -10.22
CA ASP A 253 7.05 4.60 -11.40
C ASP A 253 7.84 3.90 -12.52
N LEU A 254 7.48 4.13 -13.78
CA LEU A 254 8.11 3.45 -14.93
C LEU A 254 9.65 3.51 -14.92
N PRO A 255 10.29 4.65 -14.56
CA PRO A 255 11.75 4.74 -14.51
C PRO A 255 12.39 4.05 -13.30
N ASN A 256 11.60 3.58 -12.32
CA ASN A 256 12.13 3.01 -11.10
C ASN A 256 12.77 1.62 -11.40
N PRO A 257 14.08 1.43 -11.14
CA PRO A 257 14.82 0.23 -11.53
C PRO A 257 14.58 -0.97 -10.61
N VAL A 258 13.54 -0.98 -9.77
CA VAL A 258 13.23 -2.09 -8.85
C VAL A 258 13.20 -3.45 -9.55
N ILE A 259 12.71 -3.52 -10.80
CA ILE A 259 12.69 -4.78 -11.57
C ILE A 259 14.11 -5.19 -11.96
N ASP A 260 14.92 -4.26 -12.45
CA ASP A 260 16.30 -4.55 -12.83
C ASP A 260 17.14 -4.96 -11.62
N ILE A 261 16.91 -4.32 -10.47
CA ILE A 261 17.55 -4.66 -9.21
C ILE A 261 17.14 -6.06 -8.74
N THR A 262 15.84 -6.38 -8.82
CA THR A 262 15.32 -7.71 -8.45
C THR A 262 15.86 -8.78 -9.39
N LEU A 263 15.94 -8.48 -10.69
CA LEU A 263 16.45 -9.38 -11.71
C LEU A 263 17.95 -9.64 -11.50
N ALA A 264 18.73 -8.60 -11.19
CA ALA A 264 20.15 -8.75 -10.86
C ALA A 264 20.33 -9.63 -9.63
N ALA A 265 19.53 -9.41 -8.58
CA ALA A 265 19.59 -10.21 -7.36
C ALA A 265 19.18 -11.67 -7.55
N ILE A 266 18.33 -11.99 -8.51
CA ILE A 266 17.88 -13.37 -8.75
C ILE A 266 18.71 -14.11 -9.81
N LEU A 267 19.37 -13.39 -10.74
CA LEU A 267 20.15 -13.99 -11.83
C LEU A 267 21.67 -13.91 -11.66
N LEU A 268 22.20 -12.84 -11.08
CA LEU A 268 23.64 -12.57 -11.01
C LEU A 268 24.24 -13.03 -9.69
N ASP A 269 25.50 -13.42 -9.70
CA ASP A 269 26.31 -13.52 -8.48
C ASP A 269 26.74 -12.11 -8.07
N LEU A 270 26.13 -11.57 -7.03
CA LEU A 270 26.43 -10.21 -6.54
C LEU A 270 27.76 -10.13 -5.79
N SER A 271 28.39 -11.26 -5.48
CA SER A 271 29.73 -11.31 -4.90
C SER A 271 30.85 -11.30 -5.96
N ALA A 272 30.49 -11.46 -7.24
CA ALA A 272 31.45 -11.44 -8.33
C ALA A 272 32.05 -10.03 -8.52
N PRO A 273 33.36 -9.94 -8.86
CA PRO A 273 34.01 -8.64 -9.03
C PRO A 273 33.32 -7.75 -10.06
N GLY A 274 32.97 -6.52 -9.67
CA GLY A 274 32.37 -5.53 -10.57
C GLY A 274 30.87 -5.72 -10.82
N GLN A 275 30.21 -6.63 -10.09
CA GLN A 275 28.77 -6.82 -10.13
C GLN A 275 28.14 -6.44 -8.79
N ASP A 276 26.92 -5.94 -8.85
CA ASP A 276 26.07 -5.59 -7.73
C ASP A 276 24.60 -5.58 -8.14
N ALA A 277 23.70 -5.29 -7.21
CA ALA A 277 22.27 -5.30 -7.48
C ALA A 277 21.86 -4.23 -8.52
N GLY A 278 22.68 -3.21 -8.79
CA GLY A 278 22.45 -2.21 -9.83
C GLY A 278 22.95 -2.61 -11.22
N THR A 279 23.62 -3.75 -11.37
CA THR A 279 24.31 -4.12 -12.62
C THR A 279 23.36 -4.16 -13.82
N LEU A 280 22.17 -4.73 -13.66
CA LEU A 280 21.18 -4.75 -14.75
C LEU A 280 20.44 -3.41 -14.92
N ALA A 281 20.37 -2.57 -13.88
CA ALA A 281 19.78 -1.22 -14.00
C ALA A 281 20.64 -0.30 -14.89
N GLY A 282 21.93 -0.59 -15.02
CA GLY A 282 22.83 0.05 -15.98
C GLY A 282 22.56 -0.36 -17.43
N VAL A 283 21.77 -1.42 -17.66
CA VAL A 283 21.29 -1.83 -18.98
C VAL A 283 19.94 -1.16 -19.19
N PRO A 284 19.82 -0.16 -20.08
CA PRO A 284 18.65 0.74 -20.14
C PRO A 284 17.43 0.09 -20.80
N VAL A 285 16.92 -0.99 -20.21
CA VAL A 285 15.72 -1.72 -20.65
C VAL A 285 14.46 -1.32 -19.88
N ASN A 286 14.61 -0.56 -18.80
CA ASN A 286 13.47 -0.04 -18.04
C ASN A 286 12.72 1.03 -18.87
N PRO A 287 11.39 0.90 -19.07
CA PRO A 287 10.64 1.86 -19.89
C PRO A 287 10.66 3.25 -19.25
N PRO A 288 11.05 4.31 -19.98
CA PRO A 288 11.14 5.66 -19.42
C PRO A 288 9.76 6.33 -19.27
N ALA A 289 8.76 5.90 -20.02
CA ALA A 289 7.41 6.44 -20.03
C ALA A 289 6.42 5.41 -20.59
N ASN A 290 5.11 5.66 -20.41
CA ASN A 290 4.08 4.84 -21.03
C ASN A 290 4.11 5.07 -22.54
N ASP A 291 3.79 4.02 -23.31
CA ASP A 291 3.63 4.13 -24.76
C ASP A 291 2.46 5.05 -25.16
N VAL A 292 1.45 5.18 -24.29
CA VAL A 292 0.32 6.11 -24.42
C VAL A 292 0.14 6.87 -23.13
N ALA A 293 -0.05 8.20 -23.23
CA ALA A 293 -0.34 9.03 -22.07
C ALA A 293 -1.67 8.62 -21.42
N PHE A 294 -1.70 8.57 -20.08
CA PHE A 294 -2.92 8.37 -19.33
C PHE A 294 -3.89 9.55 -19.53
N ASP A 295 -5.19 9.26 -19.41
CA ASP A 295 -6.21 10.31 -19.38
C ASP A 295 -6.01 11.17 -18.13
N ALA A 296 -6.26 12.47 -18.24
CA ALA A 296 -6.20 13.39 -17.11
C ALA A 296 -7.45 13.30 -16.20
N SER A 297 -8.45 12.53 -16.62
CA SER A 297 -9.71 12.32 -15.91
C SER A 297 -9.89 10.85 -15.50
N PHE A 298 -10.47 10.64 -14.32
CA PHE A 298 -10.78 9.30 -13.80
C PHE A 298 -11.61 8.50 -14.82
N PRO A 299 -11.25 7.24 -15.14
CA PRO A 299 -10.35 6.34 -14.40
C PRO A 299 -8.86 6.41 -14.75
N TYR A 300 -8.40 7.47 -15.43
CA TYR A 300 -7.00 7.70 -15.83
C TYR A 300 -6.42 6.62 -16.75
N LEU A 301 -7.27 5.88 -17.46
CA LEU A 301 -6.86 4.85 -18.40
C LEU A 301 -6.61 5.46 -19.78
N ALA A 302 -5.46 5.14 -20.38
CA ALA A 302 -5.20 5.46 -21.77
C ALA A 302 -6.17 4.69 -22.70
N ALA A 303 -6.49 5.27 -23.86
CA ALA A 303 -7.20 4.52 -24.90
C ALA A 303 -6.34 3.29 -25.32
N PRO A 304 -6.97 2.12 -25.56
CA PRO A 304 -6.23 0.93 -25.97
C PRO A 304 -5.50 1.17 -27.30
N HIS A 305 -4.34 0.53 -27.47
CA HIS A 305 -3.64 0.53 -28.75
C HIS A 305 -4.57 0.02 -29.85
N ALA A 306 -4.61 0.74 -30.98
CA ALA A 306 -5.33 0.26 -32.15
C ALA A 306 -4.68 -1.04 -32.65
N PRO A 307 -5.49 -2.04 -33.05
CA PRO A 307 -4.98 -3.31 -33.57
C PRO A 307 -4.21 -3.19 -34.88
#